data_AF-A0A4V6X6B5-F1
#
_entry.id   AF-A0A4V6X6B5-F1
#
_cell.length_a   1.000
_cell.length_b   1.000
_cell.length_c   1.000
_cell.angle_alpha   90.00
_cell.angle_beta   90.00
_cell.angle_gamma   90.00
#
_symmetry.space_group_name_H-M   'P 1'
#
loop_
_entity.id
_entity.type
_entity.pdbx_description
1 polymer ?
#
loop_
_entity_poly.entity_id
_entity_poly.type
_entity_poly.pdbx_seq_one_letter_code
_entity_poly.pdbx_strand_id
1 'polypeptide(L)'
;MFFTDVFYFLLYIILMIIIHEFGHVIAMLLIGGKIKGFEFSFSSVKGKFQYPKKMNIPKFLFFTLNGVLFQLLVSLIVIITWKSTSLSIFSIFYLCVIAINFVPLSITDGSFVYKMYPALKLKVLLWSIAILLIIISSIGIVVLWESSFYFKWIMIIVYLLLLTMTLRRIGYLYLEDKKIDHHI
;
A
#
# COMPACT_ATOMS: atom_id res chain seq x y z
N MET A 1 14.95 -16.19 17.81
CA MET A 1 14.95 -15.96 16.35
C MET A 1 13.53 -15.87 15.80
N PHE A 2 12.68 -16.90 15.94
CA PHE A 2 11.30 -16.84 15.43
C PHE A 2 10.46 -15.66 15.96
N PHE A 3 10.39 -15.48 17.29
CA PHE A 3 9.62 -14.39 17.89
C PHE A 3 10.12 -13.00 17.49
N THR A 4 11.44 -12.84 17.31
CA THR A 4 12.03 -11.58 16.87
C THR A 4 11.68 -11.27 15.43
N ASP A 5 11.66 -12.27 14.54
CA ASP A 5 11.34 -12.07 13.11
C ASP A 5 9.85 -11.74 12.89
N VAL A 6 8.95 -12.38 13.63
CA VAL A 6 7.52 -12.05 13.63
C VAL A 6 7.28 -10.65 14.20
N PHE A 7 7.99 -10.27 15.27
CA PHE A 7 7.90 -8.92 15.82
C PHE A 7 8.40 -7.86 14.80
N TYR A 8 9.53 -8.09 14.14
CA TYR A 8 10.04 -7.20 13.10
C TYR A 8 9.08 -7.08 11.92
N PHE A 9 8.42 -8.18 11.54
CA PHE A 9 7.39 -8.16 10.52
C PHE A 9 6.18 -7.29 10.91
N LEU A 10 5.64 -7.47 12.11
CA LEU A 10 4.52 -6.66 12.60
C LEU A 10 4.90 -5.18 12.70
N LEU A 11 6.10 -4.90 13.23
CA LEU A 11 6.65 -3.56 13.31
C LEU A 11 6.80 -2.95 11.90
N TYR A 12 7.27 -3.72 10.93
CA TYR A 12 7.38 -3.28 9.54
C TYR A 12 6.02 -2.90 8.96
N ILE A 13 4.97 -3.71 9.15
CA ILE A 13 3.61 -3.37 8.69
C ILE A 13 3.14 -2.05 9.31
N ILE A 14 3.27 -1.89 10.63
CA ILE A 14 2.84 -0.68 11.33
C ILE A 14 3.62 0.54 10.81
N LEU A 15 4.94 0.41 10.66
CA LEU A 15 5.78 1.46 10.11
C LEU A 15 5.34 1.85 8.70
N MET A 16 5.00 0.89 7.85
CA MET A 16 4.55 1.13 6.47
C MET A 16 3.19 1.84 6.41
N ILE A 17 2.29 1.59 7.37
CA ILE A 17 1.04 2.35 7.50
C ILE A 17 1.34 3.80 7.89
N ILE A 18 2.26 4.01 8.85
CA ILE A 18 2.65 5.36 9.27
C ILE A 18 3.35 6.11 8.12
N ILE A 19 4.25 5.45 7.40
CA ILE A 19 4.97 6.02 6.24
C ILE A 19 3.99 6.47 5.15
N HIS A 20 2.94 5.70 4.91
CA HIS A 20 1.90 6.05 3.95
C HIS A 20 1.21 7.37 4.31
N GLU A 21 0.67 7.45 5.53
CA GLU A 21 0.02 8.68 6.01
C GLU A 21 1.00 9.85 6.07
N PHE A 22 2.26 9.58 6.43
CA PHE A 22 3.32 10.59 6.42
C PHE A 22 3.60 11.13 5.00
N GLY A 23 3.52 10.29 3.97
CA GLY A 23 3.60 10.74 2.58
C GLY A 23 2.49 11.72 2.21
N HIS A 24 1.24 11.44 2.63
CA HIS A 24 0.13 12.38 2.44
C HIS A 24 0.32 13.69 3.21
N VAL A 25 0.83 13.61 4.44
CA VAL A 25 1.15 14.76 5.28
C VAL A 25 2.17 15.66 4.60
N ILE A 26 3.29 15.11 4.13
CA ILE A 26 4.32 15.85 3.39
C ILE A 26 3.70 16.52 2.17
N ALA A 27 2.93 15.78 1.38
CA ALA A 27 2.32 16.33 0.18
C ALA A 27 1.38 17.49 0.51
N MET A 28 0.55 17.35 1.54
CA MET A 28 -0.38 18.38 1.99
C MET A 28 0.33 19.67 2.39
N LEU A 29 1.44 19.57 3.11
CA LEU A 29 2.26 20.73 3.48
C LEU A 29 2.88 21.40 2.25
N LEU A 30 3.41 20.62 1.30
CA LEU A 30 4.04 21.13 0.08
C LEU A 30 3.04 21.84 -0.86
N ILE A 31 1.78 21.40 -0.91
CA ILE A 31 0.75 22.06 -1.73
C ILE A 31 0.12 23.29 -1.04
N GLY A 32 0.53 23.61 0.18
CA GLY A 32 0.05 24.75 0.97
C GLY A 32 -1.24 24.50 1.76
N GLY A 33 -1.56 23.24 2.03
CA GLY A 33 -2.66 22.86 2.91
C GLY A 33 -2.27 22.86 4.39
N LYS A 34 -3.22 22.51 5.27
CA LYS A 34 -2.99 22.38 6.72
C LYS A 34 -3.45 21.02 7.22
N ILE A 35 -2.77 20.51 8.24
CA ILE A 35 -3.16 19.29 8.95
C ILE A 35 -4.07 19.70 10.11
N LYS A 36 -5.27 19.14 10.18
CA LYS A 36 -6.23 19.39 11.27
C LYS A 36 -6.07 18.39 12.42
N GLY A 37 -5.59 17.19 12.14
CA GLY A 37 -5.36 16.14 13.13
C GLY A 37 -5.23 14.77 12.47
N PHE A 38 -5.18 13.73 13.30
CA PHE A 38 -5.16 12.34 12.87
C PHE A 38 -6.26 11.57 13.58
N GLU A 39 -6.90 10.64 12.86
CA GLU A 39 -7.77 9.63 13.44
C GLU A 39 -7.04 8.30 13.49
N PHE A 40 -6.98 7.72 14.67
CA PHE A 40 -6.41 6.40 14.90
C PHE A 40 -7.54 5.42 15.16
N SER A 41 -7.52 4.31 14.45
CA SER A 41 -8.37 3.14 14.67
C SER A 41 -7.48 1.90 14.69
N PHE A 42 -8.00 0.80 15.23
CA PHE A 42 -7.24 -0.46 15.31
C PHE A 42 -6.73 -0.95 13.95
N SER A 43 -7.40 -0.56 12.85
CA SER A 43 -7.08 -1.01 11.49
C SER A 43 -6.63 0.10 10.54
N SER A 44 -6.60 1.37 10.98
CA SER A 44 -6.18 2.48 10.11
C SER A 44 -5.73 3.71 10.88
N VAL A 45 -4.75 4.40 10.32
CA VAL A 45 -4.38 5.78 10.66
C VAL A 45 -4.86 6.63 9.49
N LYS A 46 -5.57 7.74 9.76
CA LYS A 46 -6.07 8.65 8.72
C LYS A 46 -5.79 10.10 9.07
N GLY A 47 -5.10 10.81 8.19
CA GLY A 47 -4.93 12.26 8.30
C GLY A 47 -6.23 13.04 8.00
N LYS A 48 -6.58 13.99 8.86
CA LYS A 48 -7.60 15.02 8.59
C LYS A 48 -6.91 16.26 8.03
N PHE A 49 -7.26 16.63 6.81
CA PHE A 49 -6.61 17.74 6.11
C PHE A 49 -7.56 18.90 5.80
N GLN A 50 -6.99 20.10 5.78
CA GLN A 50 -7.60 21.29 5.20
C GLN A 50 -6.90 21.59 3.88
N TYR A 51 -7.59 21.34 2.78
CA TYR A 51 -7.08 21.60 1.45
C TYR A 51 -6.92 23.11 1.18
N PRO A 52 -5.93 23.51 0.37
CA PRO A 52 -5.76 24.91 -0.03
C PRO A 52 -6.97 25.40 -0.87
N LYS A 53 -7.30 26.70 -0.78
CA LYS A 53 -8.45 27.29 -1.50
C LYS A 53 -8.41 27.08 -3.02
N LYS A 54 -7.21 26.95 -3.62
CA LYS A 54 -7.00 26.68 -5.05
C LYS A 54 -6.28 25.35 -5.21
N MET A 55 -7.04 24.26 -5.18
CA MET A 55 -6.52 22.91 -5.46
C MET A 55 -6.81 22.55 -6.92
N ASN A 56 -5.75 22.39 -7.72
CA ASN A 56 -5.87 21.93 -9.10
C ASN A 56 -5.64 20.40 -9.17
N ILE A 57 -6.00 19.79 -10.30
CA ILE A 57 -5.89 18.34 -10.52
C ILE A 57 -4.46 17.83 -10.24
N PRO A 58 -3.37 18.46 -10.73
CA PRO A 58 -2.02 17.99 -10.43
C PRO A 58 -1.68 17.95 -8.93
N LYS A 59 -2.09 18.97 -8.15
CA LYS A 59 -1.87 18.97 -6.70
C LYS A 59 -2.67 17.89 -5.99
N PHE A 60 -3.87 17.58 -6.48
CA PHE A 60 -4.68 16.49 -5.94
C PHE A 60 -4.06 15.13 -6.23
N LEU A 61 -3.68 14.88 -7.49
CA LEU A 61 -3.00 13.64 -7.87
C LEU A 61 -1.69 13.47 -7.08
N PHE A 62 -0.91 14.54 -6.92
CA PHE A 62 0.29 14.54 -6.11
C PHE A 62 -0.02 14.14 -4.66
N PHE A 63 -0.99 14.79 -4.02
CA PHE A 63 -1.41 14.44 -2.65
C PHE A 63 -1.83 12.98 -2.51
N THR A 64 -2.70 12.50 -3.40
CA THR A 64 -3.28 11.15 -3.34
C THR A 64 -2.26 10.06 -3.63
N LEU A 65 -1.31 10.28 -4.54
CA LEU A 65 -0.30 9.27 -4.86
C LEU A 65 0.87 9.27 -3.87
N ASN A 66 1.12 10.37 -3.16
CA ASN A 66 2.36 10.50 -2.39
C ASN A 66 2.46 9.47 -1.24
N GLY A 67 1.36 9.11 -0.59
CA GLY A 67 1.37 8.07 0.45
C GLY A 67 1.84 6.72 -0.10
N VAL A 68 1.30 6.33 -1.25
CA VAL A 68 1.67 5.09 -1.94
C VAL A 68 3.11 5.13 -2.45
N LEU A 69 3.56 6.27 -3.00
CA LEU A 69 4.93 6.46 -3.48
C LEU A 69 5.95 6.37 -2.34
N PHE A 70 5.65 6.91 -1.16
CA PHE A 70 6.52 6.80 0.01
C PHE A 70 6.65 5.35 0.49
N GLN A 71 5.55 4.60 0.53
CA GLN A 71 5.60 3.16 0.83
C GLN A 71 6.46 2.41 -0.19
N LEU A 72 6.25 2.63 -1.48
CA LEU A 72 7.05 2.01 -2.53
C LEU A 72 8.53 2.35 -2.38
N LEU A 73 8.86 3.62 -2.15
CA LEU A 73 10.24 4.09 -2.00
C LEU A 73 10.92 3.41 -0.81
N VAL A 74 10.27 3.36 0.35
CA VAL A 74 10.84 2.70 1.53
C VAL A 74 11.03 1.21 1.29
N SER A 75 10.03 0.53 0.73
CA SER A 75 10.17 -0.90 0.37
C SER A 75 11.35 -1.12 -0.58
N LEU A 76 11.50 -0.31 -1.62
CA LEU A 76 12.61 -0.42 -2.57
C LEU A 76 13.97 -0.16 -1.89
N ILE A 77 14.07 0.86 -1.05
CA ILE A 77 15.30 1.15 -0.29
C ILE A 77 15.66 -0.06 0.57
N VAL A 78 14.71 -0.64 1.30
CA VAL A 78 14.97 -1.81 2.15
C VAL A 78 15.41 -3.01 1.31
N ILE A 79 14.74 -3.28 0.18
CA ILE A 79 15.09 -4.37 -0.74
C ILE A 79 16.53 -4.23 -1.27
N ILE A 80 16.94 -3.02 -1.64
CA ILE A 80 18.25 -2.77 -2.28
C ILE A 80 19.38 -2.67 -1.25
N THR A 81 19.14 -2.00 -0.12
CA THR A 81 20.20 -1.62 0.82
C THR A 81 20.39 -2.61 1.96
N TRP A 82 19.34 -3.36 2.31
CA TRP A 82 19.37 -4.19 3.50
C TRP A 82 19.89 -5.59 3.16
N LYS A 83 21.07 -5.93 3.69
CA LYS A 83 21.71 -7.25 3.50
C LYS A 83 21.03 -8.38 4.28
N SER A 84 20.19 -8.06 5.27
CA SER A 84 19.41 -9.10 5.99
C SER A 84 18.36 -9.69 5.05
N THR A 85 18.47 -11.00 4.79
CA THR A 85 17.53 -11.74 3.95
C THR A 85 16.09 -11.62 4.43
N SER A 86 15.84 -11.57 5.74
CA SER A 86 14.47 -11.57 6.26
C SER A 86 13.72 -10.27 5.99
N LEU A 87 14.33 -9.12 6.28
CA LEU A 87 13.66 -7.83 6.10
C LEU A 87 13.43 -7.52 4.61
N SER A 88 14.41 -7.80 3.76
CA SER A 88 14.29 -7.60 2.31
C SER A 88 13.21 -8.48 1.71
N ILE A 89 13.09 -9.75 2.13
CA ILE A 89 12.01 -10.63 1.67
C ILE A 89 10.65 -10.16 2.19
N PHE A 90 10.55 -9.69 3.43
CA PHE A 90 9.32 -9.06 3.92
C PHE A 90 8.92 -7.84 3.09
N SER A 91 9.87 -6.97 2.74
CA SER A 91 9.61 -5.82 1.89
C SER A 91 9.13 -6.20 0.49
N ILE A 92 9.68 -7.28 -0.10
CA ILE A 92 9.19 -7.82 -1.37
C ILE A 92 7.75 -8.33 -1.22
N PHE A 93 7.47 -9.13 -0.19
CA PHE A 93 6.12 -9.66 0.05
C PHE A 93 5.10 -8.56 0.33
N TYR A 94 5.50 -7.49 1.03
CA TYR A 94 4.63 -6.37 1.34
C TYR A 94 4.17 -5.58 0.10
N LEU A 95 4.82 -5.75 -1.06
CA LEU A 95 4.38 -5.14 -2.31
C LEU A 95 2.94 -5.55 -2.69
N CYS A 96 2.49 -6.75 -2.33
CA CYS A 96 1.09 -7.13 -2.55
C CYS A 96 0.11 -6.29 -1.72
N VAL A 97 0.49 -5.88 -0.51
CA VAL A 97 -0.34 -5.00 0.33
C VAL A 97 -0.39 -3.60 -0.26
N ILE A 98 0.74 -3.08 -0.76
CA ILE A 98 0.81 -1.78 -1.44
C ILE A 98 -0.10 -1.77 -2.68
N ALA A 99 -0.21 -2.90 -3.39
CA ALA A 99 -1.06 -3.02 -4.58
C ALA A 99 -2.53 -2.62 -4.33
N ILE A 100 -3.05 -2.83 -3.11
CA ILE A 100 -4.42 -2.46 -2.74
C ILE A 100 -4.68 -0.97 -2.98
N ASN A 101 -3.69 -0.12 -2.71
CA ASN A 101 -3.85 1.33 -2.84
C ASN A 101 -3.95 1.79 -4.30
N PHE A 102 -3.50 0.98 -5.28
CA PHE A 102 -3.67 1.29 -6.70
C PHE A 102 -5.00 0.82 -7.27
N VAL A 103 -5.71 -0.09 -6.60
CA VAL A 103 -6.98 -0.62 -7.11
C VAL A 103 -8.01 0.51 -7.22
N PRO A 104 -8.65 0.76 -8.37
CA PRO A 104 -9.60 1.85 -8.56
C PRO A 104 -11.01 1.49 -8.05
N LEU A 105 -11.15 1.19 -6.76
CA LEU A 105 -12.41 0.77 -6.12
C LEU A 105 -12.63 1.46 -4.76
N SER A 106 -13.86 1.84 -4.44
CA SER A 106 -14.27 2.32 -3.10
C SER A 106 -13.40 3.48 -2.55
N ILE A 107 -12.67 3.27 -1.43
CA ILE A 107 -11.95 4.28 -0.63
C ILE A 107 -10.42 4.26 -0.79
N THR A 108 -9.90 3.59 -1.81
CA THR A 108 -8.45 3.54 -2.09
C THR A 108 -7.95 4.82 -2.76
N ASP A 109 -6.63 5.06 -2.70
CA ASP A 109 -5.99 6.16 -3.43
C ASP A 109 -6.23 6.07 -4.94
N GLY A 110 -6.14 4.87 -5.52
CA GLY A 110 -6.46 4.59 -6.91
C GLY A 110 -7.90 4.96 -7.28
N SER A 111 -8.86 4.76 -6.37
CA SER A 111 -10.25 5.19 -6.56
C SER A 111 -10.35 6.71 -6.61
N PHE A 112 -9.68 7.43 -5.70
CA PHE A 112 -9.66 8.89 -5.72
C PHE A 112 -9.00 9.46 -6.97
N VAL A 113 -7.92 8.83 -7.45
CA VAL A 113 -7.26 9.18 -8.72
C VAL A 113 -8.22 8.97 -9.90
N TYR A 114 -8.90 7.83 -9.97
CA TYR A 114 -9.86 7.54 -11.04
C TYR A 114 -11.07 8.46 -11.02
N LYS A 115 -11.64 8.77 -9.84
CA LYS A 115 -12.78 9.69 -9.70
C LYS A 115 -12.46 11.09 -10.20
N MET A 116 -11.22 11.56 -10.05
CA MET A 116 -10.81 12.86 -10.57
C MET A 116 -10.58 12.89 -12.09
N TYR A 117 -10.20 11.76 -12.68
CA TYR A 117 -9.99 11.64 -14.12
C TYR A 117 -10.54 10.30 -14.64
N PRO A 118 -11.86 10.18 -14.86
CA PRO A 118 -12.52 8.91 -15.11
C PRO A 118 -12.32 8.41 -16.55
N ALA A 119 -11.06 8.20 -16.94
CA ALA A 119 -10.69 7.63 -18.22
C ALA A 119 -10.50 6.12 -18.11
N LEU A 120 -11.06 5.36 -19.06
CA LEU A 120 -10.89 3.90 -19.12
C LEU A 120 -9.41 3.51 -19.10
N LYS A 121 -8.56 4.23 -19.85
CA LYS A 121 -7.11 4.01 -19.89
C LYS A 121 -6.45 4.13 -18.51
N LEU A 122 -6.90 5.07 -17.68
CA LEU A 122 -6.37 5.26 -16.32
C LEU A 122 -6.82 4.11 -15.40
N LYS A 123 -8.08 3.69 -15.49
CA LYS A 123 -8.59 2.53 -14.74
C LYS A 123 -7.78 1.27 -15.05
N VAL A 124 -7.50 1.04 -16.34
CA VAL A 124 -6.66 -0.09 -16.80
C VAL A 124 -5.24 0.04 -16.26
N LEU A 125 -4.62 1.22 -16.38
CA LEU A 125 -3.27 1.46 -15.85
C LEU A 125 -3.17 1.15 -14.35
N LEU A 126 -4.12 1.63 -13.55
CA LEU A 126 -4.18 1.40 -12.11
C LEU A 126 -4.26 -0.09 -11.76
N TRP A 127 -5.12 -0.84 -12.44
CA TRP A 127 -5.19 -2.29 -12.29
C TRP A 127 -3.91 -3.00 -12.73
N SER A 128 -3.32 -2.58 -13.85
CA SER A 128 -2.06 -3.15 -14.35
C SER A 128 -0.93 -2.98 -13.33
N ILE A 129 -0.83 -1.80 -12.69
CA ILE A 129 0.16 -1.54 -11.63
C ILE A 129 -0.11 -2.44 -10.42
N ALA A 130 -1.37 -2.56 -9.98
CA ALA A 130 -1.72 -3.43 -8.85
C ALA A 130 -1.37 -4.90 -9.13
N ILE A 131 -1.70 -5.42 -10.31
CA ILE A 131 -1.36 -6.79 -10.73
C ILE A 131 0.16 -6.97 -10.80
N LEU A 132 0.87 -6.01 -11.38
CA LEU A 132 2.33 -6.06 -11.49
C LEU A 132 2.98 -6.14 -10.10
N LEU A 133 2.53 -5.35 -9.12
CA LEU A 133 3.04 -5.41 -7.75
C LEU A 133 2.79 -6.76 -7.08
N ILE A 134 1.64 -7.39 -7.32
CA ILE A 134 1.35 -8.75 -6.82
C ILE A 134 2.30 -9.77 -7.49
N ILE A 135 2.54 -9.66 -8.79
CA ILE A 135 3.48 -10.54 -9.49
C ILE A 135 4.90 -10.36 -8.95
N ILE A 136 5.38 -9.12 -8.81
CA ILE A 136 6.71 -8.84 -8.25
C ILE A 136 6.83 -9.39 -6.83
N SER A 137 5.76 -9.30 -6.01
CA SER A 137 5.79 -9.85 -4.65
C SER A 137 6.07 -11.37 -4.61
N SER A 138 5.65 -12.11 -5.64
CA SER A 138 5.91 -13.56 -5.74
C SER A 138 7.39 -13.90 -5.98
N ILE A 139 8.19 -12.95 -6.50
CA ILE A 139 9.63 -13.11 -6.70
C ILE A 139 10.34 -13.35 -5.36
N GLY A 140 9.80 -12.85 -4.25
CA GLY A 140 10.34 -13.10 -2.92
C GLY A 140 10.42 -14.60 -2.57
N ILE A 141 9.58 -15.44 -3.18
CA ILE A 141 9.63 -16.91 -3.03
C ILE A 141 10.89 -17.49 -3.67
N VAL A 142 11.31 -16.94 -4.81
CA VAL A 142 12.55 -17.36 -5.50
C VAL A 142 13.77 -16.96 -4.66
N VAL A 143 13.74 -15.77 -4.06
CA VAL A 143 14.82 -15.28 -3.19
C VAL A 143 14.99 -16.14 -1.93
N LEU A 144 13.93 -16.84 -1.49
CA LEU A 144 14.00 -17.78 -0.37
C LEU A 144 14.73 -19.09 -0.68
N TRP A 145 15.08 -19.39 -1.94
CA TRP A 145 15.56 -20.72 -2.34
C TRP A 145 16.80 -21.19 -1.56
N GLU A 146 17.74 -20.28 -1.30
CA GLU A 146 19.00 -20.55 -0.58
C GLU A 146 18.86 -20.46 0.96
N SER A 147 17.66 -20.17 1.48
CA SER A 147 17.44 -20.02 2.92
C SER A 147 17.18 -21.36 3.62
N SER A 148 17.34 -21.37 4.95
CA SER A 148 17.13 -22.59 5.76
C SER A 148 15.70 -23.11 5.62
N PHE A 149 15.53 -24.45 5.69
CA PHE A 149 14.25 -25.11 5.46
C PHE A 149 13.10 -24.54 6.30
N TYR A 150 13.31 -24.38 7.61
CA TYR A 150 12.28 -23.84 8.51
C TYR A 150 11.93 -22.39 8.18
N PHE A 151 12.94 -21.55 7.91
CA PHE A 151 12.73 -20.15 7.56
C PHE A 151 11.95 -20.01 6.25
N LYS A 152 12.31 -20.79 5.23
CA LYS A 152 11.63 -20.86 3.93
C LYS A 152 10.13 -21.11 4.09
N TRP A 153 9.74 -22.15 4.84
CA TRP A 153 8.33 -22.49 5.04
C TRP A 153 7.56 -21.42 5.82
N ILE A 154 8.16 -20.86 6.87
CA ILE A 154 7.55 -19.76 7.63
C ILE A 154 7.27 -18.57 6.72
N MET A 155 8.24 -18.18 5.89
CA MET A 155 8.12 -17.05 4.99
C MET A 155 7.08 -17.28 3.89
N ILE A 156 6.97 -18.51 3.37
CA ILE A 156 5.90 -18.89 2.45
C ILE A 156 4.53 -18.73 3.11
N ILE A 157 4.37 -19.17 4.36
CA ILE A 157 3.10 -19.00 5.11
C ILE A 157 2.79 -17.51 5.28
N VAL A 158 3.78 -16.69 5.67
CA VAL A 158 3.62 -15.23 5.79
C VAL A 158 3.17 -14.61 4.46
N TYR A 159 3.80 -14.99 3.34
CA TYR A 159 3.40 -14.53 2.02
C TYR A 159 1.97 -14.91 1.67
N LEU A 160 1.57 -16.17 1.88
CA LEU A 160 0.21 -16.64 1.60
C LEU A 160 -0.84 -15.92 2.45
N LEU A 161 -0.52 -15.62 3.72
CA LEU A 161 -1.39 -14.82 4.59
C LEU A 161 -1.55 -13.40 4.04
N LEU A 162 -0.45 -12.72 3.69
CA LEU A 162 -0.50 -11.38 3.10
C LEU A 162 -1.28 -11.35 1.79
N LEU A 163 -1.04 -12.32 0.91
CA LEU A 163 -1.73 -12.43 -0.37
C LEU A 163 -3.23 -12.65 -0.16
N THR A 164 -3.61 -13.54 0.76
CA THR A 164 -5.02 -13.82 1.05
C THR A 164 -5.70 -12.60 1.67
N MET A 165 -5.05 -11.90 2.60
CA MET A 165 -5.56 -10.64 3.16
C MET A 165 -5.76 -9.58 2.07
N THR A 166 -4.80 -9.47 1.16
CA THR A 166 -4.83 -8.55 0.01
C THR A 166 -6.01 -8.86 -0.91
N LEU A 167 -6.14 -10.10 -1.37
CA LEU A 167 -7.23 -10.51 -2.27
C LEU A 167 -8.59 -10.39 -1.60
N ARG A 168 -8.71 -10.76 -0.33
CA ARG A 168 -9.93 -10.58 0.46
C ARG A 168 -10.31 -9.10 0.56
N ARG A 169 -9.35 -8.21 0.78
CA ARG A 169 -9.60 -6.76 0.83
C ARG A 169 -10.06 -6.23 -0.52
N ILE A 170 -9.44 -6.64 -1.62
CA ILE A 170 -9.87 -6.26 -2.98
C ILE A 170 -11.31 -6.75 -3.24
N GLY A 171 -11.63 -7.99 -2.87
CA GLY A 171 -12.98 -8.54 -2.98
C GLY A 171 -14.02 -7.75 -2.16
N TYR A 172 -13.66 -7.35 -0.93
CA TYR A 172 -14.51 -6.46 -0.12
C TYR A 172 -14.73 -5.10 -0.80
N LEU A 173 -13.68 -4.46 -1.29
CA LEU A 173 -13.77 -3.16 -1.97
C LEU A 173 -14.66 -3.24 -3.22
N TYR A 174 -14.60 -4.35 -3.96
CA TYR A 174 -15.46 -4.59 -5.12
C TYR A 174 -16.94 -4.72 -4.74
N LEU A 175 -17.25 -5.44 -3.65
CA LEU A 175 -18.62 -5.57 -3.15
C LEU A 175 -19.17 -4.24 -2.62
N GLU A 176 -18.32 -3.43 -1.98
CA GLU A 176 -18.67 -2.11 -1.47
C GLU A 176 -19.02 -1.14 -2.61
N ASP A 177 -18.23 -1.14 -3.69
CA ASP A 177 -18.46 -0.32 -4.89
C ASP A 177 -19.82 -0.67 -5.54
N LYS A 178 -20.13 -1.97 -5.68
CA LYS A 178 -21.42 -2.42 -6.22
C LYS A 178 -22.63 -2.00 -5.40
N LYS A 179 -22.50 -1.89 -4.08
CA LYS A 179 -23.60 -1.43 -3.23
C LYS A 179 -23.92 0.04 -3.46
N ILE A 180 -22.91 0.85 -3.78
CA ILE A 180 -23.07 2.28 -4.06
C ILE A 180 -23.82 2.49 -5.39
N ASP A 181 -23.52 1.67 -6.41
CA ASP A 181 -24.18 1.75 -7.72
C ASP A 181 -25.66 1.36 -7.74
N HIS A 182 -26.16 0.66 -6.71
CA HIS A 182 -27.57 0.24 -6.60
C HIS A 182 -28.45 1.22 -5.80
N HIS A 183 -27.88 2.31 -5.28
CA HIS A 183 -28.60 3.34 -4.50
C HIS A 183 -28.63 4.71 -5.18
N ILE A 184 -28.30 4.76 -6.48
CA ILE A 184 -28.41 5.93 -7.36
C ILE A 184 -29.46 5.59 -8.43
#